data_AF-A0A4Y2SKK6-F1
#
_entry.id   AF-A0A4Y2SKK6-F1
#
_cell.length_a   1.000
_cell.length_b   1.000
_cell.length_c   1.000
_cell.angle_alpha   90.00
_cell.angle_beta   90.00
_cell.angle_gamma   90.00
#
_symmetry.space_group_name_H-M   'P 1'
#
loop_
_entity.id
_entity.type
_entity.pdbx_description
1 polymer ?
#
loop_
_entity_poly.entity_id
_entity_poly.type
_entity_poly.pdbx_seq_one_letter_code
_entity_poly.pdbx_strand_id
1 'polypeptide(L)'
;MLKVWSFTEMTLGRRRPSVCSFSRTAEMFYTTPYSPDLAPSDYFLFALHKFAKGEKFKSLGECKQKLEQYLVISYIPSMGGIVKLPKSW
;
A
#
# COMPACT_ATOMS: atom_id res chain seq x y z
N MET A 1 -18.46 -45.88 -46.18
CA MET A 1 -18.00 -44.48 -46.22
C MET A 1 -17.22 -44.20 -44.94
N LEU A 2 -15.90 -44.02 -45.04
CA LEU A 2 -15.03 -43.62 -43.94
C LEU A 2 -14.61 -42.15 -44.16
N LYS A 3 -14.63 -41.33 -43.10
CA LYS A 3 -13.93 -40.04 -43.01
C LYS A 3 -13.51 -39.88 -41.54
N VAL A 4 -12.30 -40.34 -41.20
CA VAL A 4 -10.99 -39.65 -41.19
C VAL A 4 -10.85 -38.73 -39.97
N TRP A 5 -9.78 -38.99 -39.19
CA TRP A 5 -9.31 -38.34 -37.96
C TRP A 5 -8.67 -36.96 -38.17
N SER A 6 -8.54 -36.19 -37.08
CA SER A 6 -7.32 -35.47 -36.59
C SER A 6 -7.77 -34.47 -35.50
N PHE A 7 -7.32 -34.50 -34.23
CA PHE A 7 -6.00 -34.25 -33.63
C PHE A 7 -5.29 -32.99 -34.15
N THR A 8 -4.76 -32.20 -33.20
CA THR A 8 -4.03 -30.91 -33.31
C THR A 8 -4.80 -29.69 -33.83
N GLU A 9 -5.27 -28.85 -32.90
CA GLU A 9 -4.68 -27.51 -32.69
C GLU A 9 -5.12 -26.91 -31.35
N MET A 10 -4.20 -26.96 -30.39
CA MET A 10 -4.20 -26.15 -29.19
C MET A 10 -3.78 -24.72 -29.59
N THR A 11 -4.66 -23.72 -29.46
CA THR A 11 -4.25 -22.33 -29.21
C THR A 11 -5.20 -21.64 -28.22
N LEU A 12 -4.78 -21.69 -26.96
CA LEU A 12 -4.90 -20.65 -25.93
C LEU A 12 -5.87 -19.48 -26.20
N GLY A 13 -7.08 -19.59 -25.65
CA GLY A 13 -7.92 -18.44 -25.31
C GLY A 13 -8.49 -18.64 -23.90
N ARG A 14 -7.67 -18.40 -22.86
CA ARG A 14 -8.12 -18.44 -21.46
C ARG A 14 -9.36 -17.58 -21.31
N ARG A 15 -10.52 -18.21 -21.05
CA ARG A 15 -11.65 -17.52 -20.42
C ARG A 15 -11.14 -16.96 -19.10
N ARG A 16 -10.89 -15.66 -19.03
CA ARG A 16 -10.69 -14.99 -17.75
C ARG A 16 -12.02 -15.12 -17.01
N PRO A 17 -12.06 -15.71 -15.79
CA PRO A 17 -13.24 -15.55 -14.97
C PRO A 17 -13.49 -14.05 -14.81
N SER A 18 -14.75 -13.64 -14.97
CA SER A 18 -15.20 -12.27 -14.76
C SER A 18 -14.58 -11.78 -13.46
N VAL A 19 -13.71 -10.77 -13.57
CA VAL A 19 -13.17 -10.09 -12.40
C VAL A 19 -14.40 -9.54 -11.70
N CYS A 20 -14.84 -10.21 -10.64
CA CYS A 20 -15.71 -9.60 -9.66
C CYS A 20 -15.03 -8.28 -9.33
N SER A 21 -15.64 -7.19 -9.77
CA SER A 21 -15.21 -5.84 -9.48
C SER A 21 -15.35 -5.69 -7.97
N PHE A 22 -14.28 -6.02 -7.25
CA PHE A 22 -14.09 -5.63 -5.87
C PHE A 22 -13.89 -4.11 -5.91
N SER A 23 -15.00 -3.41 -6.06
CA SER A 23 -15.09 -1.98 -5.88
C SER A 23 -14.69 -1.72 -4.44
N ARG A 24 -13.44 -1.27 -4.24
CA ARG A 24 -13.04 -0.64 -2.98
C ARG A 24 -13.96 0.56 -2.80
N THR A 25 -14.99 0.42 -1.98
CA THR A 25 -15.76 1.54 -1.47
C THR A 25 -14.85 2.29 -0.53
N ALA A 26 -14.23 3.37 -1.01
CA ALA A 26 -13.52 4.30 -0.16
C ALA A 26 -14.59 5.10 0.60
N GLU A 27 -14.84 4.73 1.85
CA GLU A 27 -15.61 5.56 2.75
C GLU A 27 -14.75 6.75 3.17
N MET A 28 -15.23 7.96 2.88
CA MET A 28 -14.50 9.19 3.21
C MET A 28 -14.70 9.49 4.69
N PHE A 29 -13.59 9.62 5.42
CA PHE A 29 -13.60 10.04 6.82
C PHE A 29 -13.65 11.57 6.91
N TYR A 30 -14.55 12.12 7.71
CA TYR A 30 -14.59 13.56 7.97
C TYR A 30 -13.41 13.96 8.85
N THR A 31 -12.56 14.85 8.36
CA THR A 31 -11.44 15.42 9.12
C THR A 31 -11.75 16.87 9.49
N THR A 32 -11.35 17.28 10.68
CA THR A 32 -11.43 18.69 11.09
C THR A 32 -10.29 19.48 10.45
N PRO A 33 -10.51 20.76 10.10
CA PRO A 33 -9.45 21.59 9.54
C PRO A 33 -8.30 21.75 10.57
N TYR A 34 -7.06 21.68 10.08
CA TYR A 34 -5.84 21.81 10.89
C TYR A 34 -5.72 20.81 12.04
N SER A 35 -6.12 19.56 11.84
CA SER A 35 -5.99 18.49 12.85
C SER A 35 -4.91 17.45 12.48
N PRO A 36 -3.62 17.79 12.60
CA PRO A 36 -2.53 16.82 12.44
C PRO A 36 -2.53 15.77 13.56
N ASP A 37 -3.17 16.06 14.71
CA ASP A 37 -3.27 15.15 15.84
C ASP A 37 -4.23 13.98 15.60
N LEU A 38 -5.22 14.14 14.71
CA LEU A 38 -6.12 13.05 14.31
C LEU A 38 -5.58 12.22 13.15
N ALA A 39 -4.61 12.74 12.38
CA ALA A 39 -4.08 12.06 11.22
C ALA A 39 -2.95 11.10 11.63
N PRO A 40 -3.14 9.76 11.55
CA PRO A 40 -2.12 8.80 11.96
C PRO A 40 -0.87 8.87 11.09
N SER A 41 -0.97 9.40 9.87
CA SER A 41 0.20 9.74 9.05
C SER A 41 1.07 10.81 9.73
N ASP A 42 0.46 11.85 10.27
CA ASP A 42 1.18 13.04 10.74
C ASP A 42 1.80 12.81 12.11
N TYR A 43 1.02 12.34 13.09
CA TYR A 43 1.55 12.15 14.44
C TYR A 43 2.42 10.90 14.60
N PHE A 44 2.34 9.94 13.67
CA PHE A 44 3.06 8.66 13.79
C PHE A 44 4.02 8.38 12.63
N LEU A 45 3.54 8.34 11.39
CA LEU A 45 4.36 7.93 10.23
C LEU A 45 5.40 8.98 9.83
N PHE A 46 5.06 10.27 9.89
CA PHE A 46 5.98 11.37 9.60
C PHE A 46 6.90 11.72 10.76
N ALA A 47 6.88 10.94 11.85
CA ALA A 47 8.01 10.89 12.79
C ALA A 47 9.32 10.43 12.12
N LEU A 48 9.26 10.01 10.85
CA LEU A 48 10.37 9.85 9.92
C LEU A 48 11.38 11.00 9.97
N HIS A 49 10.95 12.25 10.21
CA HIS A 49 11.87 13.38 10.34
C HIS A 49 12.91 13.16 11.46
N LYS A 50 12.57 12.41 12.52
CA LYS A 50 13.51 12.05 13.60
C LYS A 50 14.53 11.03 13.12
N PHE A 51 14.09 10.08 12.30
CA PHE A 51 14.93 9.05 11.71
C PHE A 51 15.90 9.62 10.67
N ALA A 52 15.46 10.59 9.88
CA ALA A 52 16.29 11.27 8.87
C ALA A 52 17.12 12.43 9.44
N LYS A 53 17.01 12.73 10.75
CA LYS A 53 17.68 13.89 11.35
C LYS A 53 19.20 13.72 11.31
N GLY A 54 19.87 14.64 10.61
CA GLY A 54 21.33 14.66 10.49
C GLY A 54 21.90 13.91 9.28
N GLU A 55 21.04 13.27 8.48
CA GLU A 55 21.47 12.57 7.28
C GLU A 55 21.46 13.51 6.08
N LYS A 56 22.49 13.39 5.24
CA LYS A 56 22.57 14.08 3.95
C LYS A 56 22.59 13.02 2.86
N PHE A 57 21.56 13.01 2.02
CA PHE A 57 21.48 12.10 0.88
C PHE A 57 22.17 12.74 -0.31
N LYS A 58 23.03 11.98 -1.00
CA LYS A 58 23.73 12.45 -2.20
C LYS A 58 22.97 12.09 -3.47
N SER A 59 22.13 11.05 -3.39
CA SER A 59 21.35 10.54 -4.51
C SER A 59 19.91 10.21 -4.09
N LEU A 60 19.00 10.29 -5.06
CA LEU A 60 17.60 9.89 -4.91
C LEU A 60 17.45 8.39 -4.62
N GLY A 61 18.39 7.56 -5.11
CA GLY A 61 18.41 6.12 -4.84
C GLY A 61 18.66 5.79 -3.37
N GLU A 62 19.62 6.49 -2.74
CA GLU A 62 19.96 6.33 -1.32
C GLU A 62 18.76 6.71 -0.44
N CYS A 63 18.07 7.80 -0.79
CA CYS A 63 16.87 8.25 -0.09
C CYS A 63 15.75 7.20 -0.16
N LYS A 64 15.49 6.62 -1.33
CA LYS A 64 14.49 5.55 -1.50
C LYS A 64 14.81 4.31 -0.68
N GLN A 65 16.06 3.85 -0.70
CA GLN A 65 16.48 2.67 0.05
C GLN A 65 16.31 2.87 1.56
N LYS A 66 16.68 4.05 2.06
CA LYS A 66 16.48 4.45 3.46
C LYS A 66 15.01 4.52 3.85
N LEU A 67 14.16 5.03 2.96
CA LEU A 67 12.71 5.05 3.14
C LEU A 67 12.14 3.63 3.23
N GLU A 68 12.56 2.72 2.35
CA GLU A 68 12.13 1.32 2.40
C GLU A 68 12.53 0.64 3.71
N GLN A 69 13.76 0.85 4.18
CA GLN A 69 14.22 0.36 5.49
C GLN A 69 13.36 0.92 6.64
N TYR A 70 13.07 2.22 6.61
CA TYR A 70 12.22 2.86 7.62
C TYR A 70 10.82 2.25 7.65
N LEU A 71 10.21 2.02 6.47
CA LEU A 71 8.87 1.44 6.37
C LEU A 71 8.82 0.02 6.91
N VAL A 72 9.84 -0.81 6.65
CA VAL A 72 9.92 -2.17 7.20
C VAL A 72 9.98 -2.16 8.72
N ILE A 73 10.81 -1.28 9.30
CA ILE A 73 10.94 -1.13 10.77
C ILE A 73 9.65 -0.58 11.38
N SER A 74 9.02 0.38 10.70
CA SER A 74 7.85 1.12 11.20
C SER A 74 6.51 0.43 10.93
N TYR A 75 6.48 -0.69 10.18
CA TYR A 75 5.26 -1.42 9.83
C TYR A 75 4.56 -2.06 11.03
N ILE A 76 5.30 -2.60 12.00
CA ILE A 76 4.70 -3.19 13.20
C ILE A 76 4.21 -2.09 14.16
N PRO A 77 4.96 -0.99 14.39
CA PRO A 77 4.50 0.14 15.18
C PRO A 77 3.33 0.94 14.58
N SER A 78 3.17 0.99 13.25
CA SER A 78 2.11 1.79 12.58
C SER A 78 0.69 1.36 12.94
N MET A 79 0.50 0.08 13.26
CA MET A 79 -0.74 -0.44 13.83
C MET A 79 -1.04 0.21 15.19
N GLY A 80 -0.02 0.50 16.00
CA GLY A 80 -0.16 1.23 17.26
C GLY A 80 -0.61 2.68 17.07
N GLY A 81 -0.25 3.30 15.95
CA GLY A 81 -0.76 4.62 15.54
C GLY A 81 -2.28 4.58 15.31
N ILE A 82 -2.77 3.59 14.57
CA ILE A 82 -4.21 3.41 14.29
C ILE A 82 -4.99 3.11 15.58
N VAL A 83 -4.46 2.27 16.46
CA VAL A 83 -5.08 1.94 17.75
C VAL A 83 -5.22 3.16 18.68
N LYS A 84 -4.42 4.21 18.49
CA LYS A 84 -4.49 5.46 19.27
C LYS A 84 -5.64 6.38 18.85
N LEU A 85 -6.21 6.19 17.66
CA LEU A 85 -7.33 7.00 17.14
C LEU A 85 -8.54 7.05 18.08
N PRO A 86 -9.10 5.92 18.56
CA PRO A 86 -10.26 5.96 19.46
C PRO A 86 -10.01 6.65 20.81
N LYS A 87 -8.75 6.87 21.20
CA LYS A 87 -8.38 7.63 22.41
C LYS A 87 -8.27 9.14 22.16
N SER A 88 -8.16 9.55 20.91
CA SER A 88 -7.91 10.95 20.50
C SER A 88 -9.19 11.66 20.03
N TRP A 89 -10.31 10.94 19.97
CA TRP A 89 -11.67 11.47 19.83
C TRP A 89 -12.30 11.67 21.19
#